data_AF-A0A524DZ32-F1
#
_entry.id   AF-A0A524DZ32-F1
#
_cell.length_a   1.000
_cell.length_b   1.000
_cell.length_c   1.000
_cell.angle_alpha   90.00
_cell.angle_beta   90.00
_cell.angle_gamma   90.00
#
_symmetry.space_group_name_H-M   'P 1'
#
loop_
_entity.id
_entity.type
_entity.pdbx_description
1 polymer ?
#
loop_
_entity_poly.entity_id
_entity_poly.type
_entity_poly.pdbx_seq_one_letter_code
_entity_poly.pdbx_strand_id
1 'polypeptide(L)'
;MNDISKIFRDISQKKGNKFAEKAIADEKNKKIEMFLDKYIEFISVNLQAEFNRILCSPLGQLKTQYIGNKLKEIIEEHIARVIYLAERENKSNPFVKDYFEENMKNLNDNISKNYEAEKALRDIYEVNLLNDFKKIVDILCNFEIQIVDPILRFLILLHIQRRLKFRGIIPK
;
A
#
# COMPACT_ATOMS: atom_id res chain seq x y z
N MET A 1 6.56 -55.16 -19.11
CA MET A 1 5.28 -54.41 -19.09
C MET A 1 5.22 -53.42 -17.91
N ASN A 2 6.18 -52.49 -17.76
CA ASN A 2 6.24 -51.61 -16.57
C ASN A 2 6.48 -50.11 -16.87
N ASP A 3 6.37 -49.66 -18.13
CA ASP A 3 6.71 -48.27 -18.48
C ASP A 3 5.52 -47.30 -18.52
N ILE A 4 4.32 -47.74 -18.94
CA ILE A 4 3.18 -46.84 -19.14
C ILE A 4 2.62 -46.33 -17.80
N SER A 5 2.53 -47.20 -16.78
CA SER A 5 2.09 -46.82 -15.44
C SER A 5 3.05 -45.85 -14.76
N LYS A 6 4.36 -45.99 -15.01
CA LYS A 6 5.40 -45.10 -14.51
C LYS A 6 5.32 -43.72 -15.19
N ILE A 7 5.11 -43.69 -16.50
CA ILE A 7 4.88 -42.45 -17.28
C ILE A 7 3.62 -41.72 -16.82
N PHE A 8 2.49 -42.41 -16.63
CA PHE A 8 1.25 -41.79 -16.14
C PHE A 8 1.39 -41.26 -14.71
N ARG A 9 2.09 -41.99 -13.84
CA ARG A 9 2.39 -41.55 -12.48
C ARG A 9 3.32 -40.34 -12.46
N ASP A 10 4.33 -40.30 -13.33
CA ASP A 10 5.23 -39.16 -13.51
C ASP A 10 4.53 -37.94 -14.10
N ILE A 11 3.60 -38.12 -15.05
CA ILE A 11 2.79 -37.03 -15.63
C ILE A 11 1.82 -36.47 -14.58
N SER A 12 1.14 -37.35 -13.83
CA SER A 12 0.24 -36.99 -12.74
C SER A 12 0.98 -36.24 -11.62
N GLN A 13 2.15 -36.73 -11.22
CA GLN A 13 2.99 -36.09 -10.19
C GLN A 13 3.64 -34.79 -10.68
N LYS A 14 4.06 -34.67 -11.95
CA LYS A 14 4.76 -33.45 -12.43
C LYS A 14 3.83 -32.33 -12.90
N LYS A 15 2.66 -32.64 -13.48
CA LYS A 15 1.69 -31.60 -13.90
C LYS A 15 0.68 -31.30 -12.80
N GLY A 16 0.13 -32.33 -12.13
CA GLY A 16 -0.84 -32.17 -11.05
C GLY A 16 -0.29 -31.40 -9.85
N ASN A 17 0.95 -31.71 -9.42
CA ASN A 17 1.58 -30.96 -8.33
C ASN A 17 1.86 -29.50 -8.71
N LYS A 18 2.24 -29.21 -9.96
CA LYS A 18 2.44 -27.82 -10.40
C LYS A 18 1.15 -27.00 -10.38
N PHE A 19 0.01 -27.59 -10.76
CA PHE A 19 -1.29 -26.91 -10.66
C PHE A 19 -1.72 -26.71 -9.20
N ALA A 20 -1.49 -27.70 -8.33
CA ALA A 20 -1.77 -27.59 -6.90
C ALA A 20 -0.87 -26.55 -6.21
N GLU A 21 0.43 -26.57 -6.47
CA GLU A 21 1.40 -25.59 -5.96
C GLU A 21 1.06 -24.18 -6.42
N LYS A 22 0.68 -24.01 -7.71
CA LYS A 22 0.19 -22.74 -8.23
C LYS A 22 -1.09 -22.28 -7.52
N ALA A 23 -2.07 -23.17 -7.36
CA ALA A 23 -3.32 -22.82 -6.67
C ALA A 23 -3.08 -22.39 -5.20
N ILE A 24 -2.17 -23.07 -4.50
CA ILE A 24 -1.76 -22.71 -3.13
C ILE A 24 -1.06 -21.34 -3.11
N ALA A 25 -0.17 -21.08 -4.06
CA ALA A 25 0.50 -19.78 -4.19
C ALA A 25 -0.49 -18.65 -4.50
N ASP A 26 -1.43 -18.87 -5.41
CA ASP A 26 -2.47 -17.91 -5.79
C ASP A 26 -3.41 -17.62 -4.60
N GLU A 27 -3.81 -18.65 -3.85
CA GLU A 27 -4.61 -18.47 -2.63
C GLU A 27 -3.85 -17.66 -1.57
N LYS A 28 -2.57 -17.95 -1.38
CA LYS A 28 -1.69 -17.20 -0.47
C LYS A 28 -1.58 -15.74 -0.91
N ASN A 29 -1.35 -15.48 -2.20
CA ASN A 29 -1.23 -14.13 -2.76
C ASN A 29 -2.50 -13.31 -2.54
N LYS A 30 -3.67 -13.89 -2.85
CA LYS A 30 -4.98 -13.23 -2.61
C LYS A 30 -5.20 -12.87 -1.15
N LYS A 31 -4.79 -13.74 -0.22
CA LYS A 31 -4.88 -13.44 1.22
C LYS A 31 -3.97 -12.27 1.60
N ILE A 32 -2.73 -12.26 1.10
CA ILE A 32 -1.77 -11.18 1.34
C ILE A 32 -2.31 -9.86 0.78
N GLU A 33 -2.75 -9.85 -0.47
CA GLU A 33 -3.37 -8.71 -1.16
C GLU A 33 -4.52 -8.12 -0.32
N MET A 34 -5.49 -8.97 0.07
CA MET A 34 -6.61 -8.55 0.89
C MET A 34 -6.17 -7.93 2.23
N PHE A 35 -5.12 -8.46 2.88
CA PHE A 35 -4.59 -7.87 4.11
C PHE A 35 -3.95 -6.52 3.86
N LEU A 36 -3.12 -6.40 2.83
CA LEU A 36 -2.46 -5.15 2.47
C LEU A 36 -3.49 -4.07 2.14
N ASP A 37 -4.48 -4.40 1.30
CA ASP A 37 -5.57 -3.49 0.93
C ASP A 37 -6.31 -2.95 2.14
N LYS A 38 -6.71 -3.81 3.08
CA LYS A 38 -7.42 -3.41 4.30
C LYS A 38 -6.60 -2.45 5.17
N TYR A 39 -5.30 -2.72 5.31
CA TYR A 39 -4.44 -1.82 6.09
C TYR A 39 -4.21 -0.48 5.38
N ILE A 40 -4.00 -0.49 4.06
CA ILE A 40 -3.83 0.74 3.28
C ILE A 40 -5.10 1.58 3.29
N GLU A 41 -6.27 0.95 3.15
CA GLU A 41 -7.57 1.61 3.28
C GLU A 41 -7.74 2.22 4.67
N PHE A 42 -7.46 1.46 5.73
CA PHE A 42 -7.51 1.96 7.10
C PHE A 42 -6.58 3.17 7.30
N ILE A 43 -5.35 3.11 6.78
CA ILE A 43 -4.41 4.23 6.86
C ILE A 43 -4.93 5.44 6.06
N SER A 44 -5.51 5.22 4.88
CA SER A 44 -6.10 6.29 4.06
C SER A 44 -7.22 7.01 4.80
N VAL A 45 -8.14 6.28 5.43
CA VAL A 45 -9.23 6.86 6.21
C VAL A 45 -8.70 7.72 7.38
N ASN A 46 -7.66 7.25 8.08
CA ASN A 46 -7.06 8.02 9.18
C ASN A 46 -6.32 9.28 8.68
N LEU A 47 -5.64 9.20 7.53
CA LEU A 47 -5.01 10.37 6.91
C LEU A 47 -6.05 11.36 6.39
N GLN A 48 -7.18 10.91 5.86
CA GLN A 48 -8.30 11.78 5.49
C GLN A 48 -8.93 12.43 6.73
N ALA A 49 -9.05 11.71 7.85
CA ALA A 49 -9.50 12.29 9.11
C ALA A 49 -8.56 13.40 9.58
N GLU A 50 -7.24 13.17 9.51
CA GLU A 50 -6.22 14.18 9.82
C GLU A 50 -6.25 15.36 8.83
N PHE A 51 -6.47 15.08 7.55
CA PHE A 51 -6.62 16.08 6.49
C PHE A 51 -7.78 17.04 6.81
N ASN A 52 -8.95 16.47 7.08
CA ASN A 52 -10.15 17.21 7.43
C ASN A 52 -10.01 17.98 8.75
N ARG A 53 -9.25 17.42 9.71
CA ARG A 53 -8.93 18.07 10.98
C ARG A 53 -8.14 19.37 10.74
N ILE A 54 -7.14 19.32 9.85
CA ILE A 54 -6.28 20.46 9.52
C ILE A 54 -7.04 21.50 8.68
N LEU A 55 -7.78 21.06 7.65
CA LEU A 55 -8.46 21.97 6.71
C LEU A 55 -9.73 22.62 7.29
N CYS A 56 -10.66 21.82 7.82
CA CYS A 56 -12.06 22.24 7.85
C CYS A 56 -12.93 21.63 8.97
N SER A 57 -12.40 21.30 10.15
CA SER A 57 -13.30 20.96 11.27
C SER A 57 -13.89 22.21 11.96
N PRO A 58 -15.22 22.44 11.96
CA PRO A 58 -15.85 23.49 12.78
C PRO A 58 -15.81 23.15 14.28
N LEU A 59 -15.47 21.90 14.62
CA LEU A 59 -15.33 21.42 16.00
C LEU A 59 -13.90 21.68 16.48
N GLY A 60 -13.69 22.78 17.19
CA GLY A 60 -12.40 23.13 17.79
C GLY A 60 -11.79 22.02 18.67
N GLN A 61 -12.63 21.14 19.24
CA GLN A 61 -12.21 19.97 20.01
C GLN A 61 -11.44 18.94 19.17
N LEU A 62 -11.80 18.77 17.90
CA LEU A 62 -11.10 17.88 16.98
C LEU A 62 -9.74 18.44 16.54
N LYS A 63 -9.55 19.76 16.59
CA LYS A 63 -8.29 20.42 16.19
C LYS A 63 -7.16 20.31 17.20
N THR A 64 -7.39 19.67 18.36
CA THR A 64 -6.36 19.57 19.40
C THR A 64 -5.14 18.78 18.92
N GLN A 65 -3.97 19.20 19.38
CA GLN A 65 -2.71 18.49 19.13
C GLN A 65 -2.74 17.06 19.68
N TYR A 66 -3.47 16.82 20.76
CA TYR A 66 -3.69 15.49 21.31
C TYR A 66 -4.31 14.52 20.30
N ILE A 67 -5.39 14.95 19.60
CA ILE A 67 -6.04 14.10 18.60
C ILE A 67 -5.14 13.88 17.39
N GLY A 68 -4.44 14.93 16.91
CA GLY A 68 -3.47 14.78 15.82
C GLY A 68 -2.35 13.78 16.16
N ASN A 69 -1.82 13.84 17.38
CA ASN A 69 -0.82 12.89 17.85
C ASN A 69 -1.39 11.46 17.93
N LYS A 70 -2.63 11.28 18.39
CA LYS A 70 -3.29 9.97 18.45
C LYS A 70 -3.52 9.37 17.06
N LEU A 71 -3.95 10.19 16.09
CA LEU A 71 -4.09 9.75 14.69
C LEU A 71 -2.73 9.35 14.10
N LYS A 72 -1.68 10.15 14.36
CA LYS A 72 -0.31 9.82 13.94
C LYS A 72 0.17 8.49 14.53
N GLU A 73 0.00 8.27 15.83
CA GLU A 73 0.34 7.01 16.51
C GLU A 73 -0.38 5.81 15.87
N ILE A 74 -1.68 5.94 15.61
CA ILE A 74 -2.50 4.89 14.97
C ILE A 74 -1.97 4.59 13.55
N ILE A 75 -1.69 5.63 12.76
CA ILE A 75 -1.16 5.47 11.40
C ILE A 75 0.22 4.79 11.44
N GLU A 76 1.11 5.23 12.34
CA GLU A 76 2.45 4.66 12.51
C GLU A 76 2.41 3.18 12.88
N GLU A 77 1.51 2.79 13.80
CA GLU A 77 1.29 1.40 14.19
C GLU A 77 0.86 0.54 12.99
N HIS A 78 -0.07 1.03 12.17
CA HIS A 78 -0.59 0.27 11.04
C HIS A 78 0.42 0.21 9.88
N ILE A 79 1.20 1.27 9.65
CA ILE A 79 2.37 1.23 8.74
C ILE A 79 3.37 0.17 9.21
N ALA A 80 3.66 0.11 10.52
CA ALA A 80 4.57 -0.89 11.06
C ALA A 80 4.04 -2.32 10.87
N ARG A 81 2.72 -2.54 11.03
CA ARG A 81 2.06 -3.82 10.74
C ARG A 81 2.18 -4.22 9.28
N VAL A 82 1.96 -3.29 8.34
CA VAL A 82 2.13 -3.57 6.91
C VAL A 82 3.57 -3.92 6.59
N ILE A 83 4.55 -3.18 7.13
CA ILE A 83 5.97 -3.46 6.92
C ILE A 83 6.33 -4.85 7.45
N TYR A 84 5.83 -5.23 8.63
CA TYR A 84 6.06 -6.55 9.21
C TYR A 84 5.47 -7.67 8.35
N LEU A 85 4.23 -7.50 7.88
CA LEU A 85 3.58 -8.45 6.96
C LEU A 85 4.37 -8.58 5.65
N ALA A 86 4.72 -7.45 5.05
CA ALA A 86 5.51 -7.38 3.83
C ALA A 86 6.87 -8.07 4.00
N GLU A 87 7.58 -7.82 5.11
CA GLU A 87 8.87 -8.45 5.40
C GLU A 87 8.75 -9.97 5.55
N ARG A 88 7.74 -10.43 6.30
CA ARG A 88 7.51 -11.86 6.53
C ARG A 88 7.21 -12.59 5.23
N GLU A 89 6.36 -12.02 4.39
CA GLU A 89 5.91 -12.69 3.17
C GLU A 89 6.90 -12.57 2.02
N ASN A 90 7.60 -11.44 1.89
CA ASN A 90 8.54 -11.22 0.78
C ASN A 90 9.75 -12.15 0.84
N LYS A 91 10.14 -12.63 2.03
CA LYS A 91 11.17 -13.68 2.20
C LYS A 91 10.80 -15.00 1.51
N SER A 92 9.51 -15.27 1.34
CA SER A 92 9.01 -16.52 0.76
C SER A 92 8.38 -16.32 -0.61
N ASN A 93 8.05 -15.09 -1.01
CA ASN A 93 7.28 -14.81 -2.22
C ASN A 93 7.46 -13.35 -2.69
N PRO A 94 7.96 -13.09 -3.92
CA PRO A 94 8.16 -11.74 -4.43
C PRO A 94 6.87 -10.94 -4.69
N PHE A 95 5.69 -11.55 -4.55
CA PHE A 95 4.38 -10.92 -4.77
C PHE A 95 4.21 -9.56 -4.09
N VAL A 96 4.79 -9.35 -2.91
CA VAL A 96 4.68 -8.08 -2.18
C VAL A 96 5.27 -6.93 -3.00
N LYS A 97 6.42 -7.15 -3.66
CA LYS A 97 7.02 -6.14 -4.53
C LYS A 97 6.08 -5.79 -5.69
N ASP A 98 5.58 -6.81 -6.38
CA ASP A 98 4.72 -6.65 -7.55
C ASP A 98 3.43 -5.90 -7.18
N TYR A 99 2.86 -6.23 -6.01
CA TYR A 99 1.71 -5.53 -5.45
C TYR A 99 1.95 -4.02 -5.29
N PHE A 100 3.08 -3.60 -4.70
CA PHE A 100 3.39 -2.17 -4.53
C PHE A 100 3.63 -1.49 -5.89
N GLU A 101 4.38 -2.11 -6.79
CA GLU A 101 4.68 -1.54 -8.11
C GLU A 101 3.43 -1.38 -8.97
N GLU A 102 2.56 -2.39 -9.01
CA GLU A 102 1.32 -2.35 -9.78
C GLU A 102 0.35 -1.31 -9.23
N ASN A 103 0.11 -1.29 -7.91
CA ASN A 103 -0.82 -0.34 -7.31
C ASN A 103 -0.32 1.11 -7.41
N MET A 104 0.97 1.36 -7.22
CA MET A 104 1.54 2.69 -7.41
C MET A 104 1.43 3.15 -8.87
N LYS A 105 1.68 2.25 -9.82
CA LYS A 105 1.51 2.56 -11.25
C LYS A 105 0.05 2.89 -11.57
N ASN A 106 -0.89 2.06 -11.14
CA ASN A 106 -2.32 2.27 -11.39
C ASN A 106 -2.83 3.61 -10.81
N LEU A 107 -2.38 3.96 -9.60
CA LEU A 107 -2.71 5.25 -8.98
C LEU A 107 -2.07 6.41 -9.72
N ASN A 108 -0.80 6.29 -10.10
CA ASN A 108 -0.11 7.33 -10.88
C ASN A 108 -0.79 7.56 -12.23
N ASP A 109 -1.12 6.49 -12.96
CA ASP A 109 -1.84 6.57 -14.23
C ASP A 109 -3.22 7.21 -14.07
N ASN A 110 -3.87 7.03 -12.92
CA ASN A 110 -5.14 7.71 -12.62
C ASN A 110 -4.94 9.20 -12.30
N ILE A 111 -3.94 9.53 -11.48
CA ILE A 111 -3.62 10.91 -11.07
C ILE A 111 -3.16 11.73 -12.27
N SER A 112 -2.30 11.18 -13.14
CA SER A 112 -1.76 11.84 -14.34
C SER A 112 -2.82 12.19 -15.39
N LYS A 113 -4.07 11.72 -15.27
CA LYS A 113 -5.19 12.19 -16.09
C LYS A 113 -5.58 13.64 -15.78
N ASN A 114 -5.20 14.15 -14.61
CA ASN A 114 -5.42 15.53 -14.20
C ASN A 114 -4.06 16.21 -13.97
N TYR A 115 -3.76 17.21 -14.80
CA TYR A 115 -2.48 17.92 -14.78
C TYR A 115 -2.16 18.58 -13.42
N GLU A 116 -3.15 19.22 -12.79
CA GLU A 116 -2.95 19.87 -11.48
C GLU A 116 -2.69 18.82 -10.39
N ALA A 117 -3.40 17.67 -10.45
CA ALA A 117 -3.19 16.58 -9.50
C ALA A 117 -1.80 15.94 -9.67
N GLU A 118 -1.35 15.78 -10.91
CA GLU A 118 0.01 15.29 -11.20
C GLU A 118 1.08 16.24 -10.67
N LYS A 119 0.91 17.55 -10.90
CA LYS A 119 1.81 18.58 -10.38
C LYS A 119 1.86 18.56 -8.86
N ALA A 120 0.70 18.50 -8.20
CA ALA A 120 0.60 18.41 -6.75
C ALA A 120 1.33 17.16 -6.23
N LEU A 121 1.18 16.00 -6.88
CA LEU A 121 1.88 14.78 -6.51
C LEU A 121 3.41 14.95 -6.62
N ARG A 122 3.92 15.59 -7.68
CA ARG A 122 5.36 15.86 -7.83
C ARG A 122 5.89 16.74 -6.70
N ASP A 123 5.14 17.77 -6.31
CA ASP A 123 5.54 18.72 -5.27
C ASP A 123 5.65 18.09 -3.87
N ILE A 124 4.90 16.99 -3.63
CA ILE A 124 4.89 16.26 -2.36
C ILE A 124 5.57 14.89 -2.42
N TYR A 125 6.14 14.50 -3.56
CA TYR A 125 6.69 13.17 -3.76
C TYR A 125 7.78 12.80 -2.74
N GLU A 126 8.66 13.73 -2.41
CA GLU A 126 9.77 13.53 -1.45
C GLU A 126 9.42 13.90 0.01
N VAL A 127 8.18 14.33 0.25
CA VAL A 127 7.75 14.80 1.57
C VAL A 127 7.55 13.62 2.53
N ASN A 128 7.92 13.80 3.81
CA ASN A 128 7.68 12.75 4.80
C ASN A 128 6.20 12.73 5.17
N LEU A 129 5.50 11.67 4.77
CA LEU A 129 4.05 11.48 5.00
C LEU A 129 3.60 11.80 6.43
N LEU A 130 4.38 11.47 7.45
CA LEU A 130 3.97 11.55 8.86
C LEU A 130 4.47 12.81 9.57
N ASN A 131 5.63 13.33 9.18
CA ASN A 131 6.24 14.49 9.83
C ASN A 131 5.87 15.80 9.16
N ASP A 132 5.63 15.76 7.85
CA ASP A 132 5.38 16.94 7.04
C ASP A 132 3.93 16.97 6.50
N PHE A 133 3.01 16.25 7.16
CA PHE A 133 1.64 16.08 6.68
C PHE A 133 0.92 17.41 6.46
N LYS A 134 1.19 18.44 7.29
CA LYS A 134 0.64 19.78 7.08
C LYS A 134 0.99 20.35 5.70
N LYS A 135 2.22 20.15 5.22
CA LYS A 135 2.64 20.59 3.88
C LYS A 135 1.86 19.85 2.78
N ILE A 136 1.58 18.57 2.99
CA ILE A 136 0.72 17.78 2.10
C ILE A 136 -0.70 18.38 2.07
N VAL A 137 -1.26 18.70 3.25
CA VAL A 137 -2.58 19.35 3.34
C VAL A 137 -2.60 20.68 2.62
N ASP A 138 -1.60 21.55 2.85
CA ASP A 138 -1.54 22.88 2.24
C ASP A 138 -1.52 22.81 0.70
N ILE A 139 -0.85 21.82 0.12
CA ILE A 139 -0.80 21.61 -1.34
C ILE A 139 -2.11 21.03 -1.89
N LEU A 140 -2.75 20.13 -1.14
CA LEU A 140 -3.93 19.42 -1.59
C LEU A 140 -5.25 20.11 -1.21
N CYS A 141 -5.21 21.21 -0.46
CA CYS A 141 -6.39 21.81 0.17
C CYS A 141 -7.48 22.29 -0.79
N ASN A 142 -7.11 22.56 -2.05
CA ASN A 142 -8.03 23.03 -3.09
C ASN A 142 -8.55 21.90 -3.99
N PHE A 143 -8.16 20.66 -3.74
CA PHE A 143 -8.63 19.52 -4.52
C PHE A 143 -9.88 18.89 -3.91
N GLU A 144 -10.75 18.36 -4.77
CA GLU A 144 -11.87 17.54 -4.35
C GLU A 144 -11.38 16.21 -3.76
N ILE A 145 -12.18 15.62 -2.85
CA ILE A 145 -11.83 14.39 -2.15
C ILE A 145 -11.53 13.21 -3.10
N GLN A 146 -12.17 13.20 -4.28
CA GLN A 146 -11.98 12.19 -5.32
C GLN A 146 -10.57 12.22 -5.93
N ILE A 147 -9.87 13.36 -5.83
CA ILE A 147 -8.47 13.53 -6.24
C ILE A 147 -7.54 13.33 -5.05
N VAL A 148 -7.93 13.81 -3.87
CA VAL A 148 -7.13 13.67 -2.64
C VAL A 148 -6.93 12.20 -2.25
N ASP A 149 -7.97 11.35 -2.28
CA ASP A 149 -7.85 9.95 -1.85
C ASP A 149 -6.82 9.15 -2.68
N PRO A 150 -6.84 9.17 -4.04
CA PRO A 150 -5.79 8.53 -4.83
C PRO A 150 -4.37 9.03 -4.52
N ILE A 151 -4.19 10.33 -4.30
CA ILE A 151 -2.89 10.92 -3.94
C ILE A 151 -2.43 10.41 -2.58
N LEU A 152 -3.31 10.43 -1.57
CA LEU A 152 -2.98 9.93 -0.23
C LEU A 152 -2.62 8.44 -0.27
N ARG A 153 -3.40 7.62 -1.00
CA ARG A 153 -3.09 6.20 -1.21
C ARG A 153 -1.73 6.00 -1.86
N PHE A 154 -1.40 6.79 -2.88
CA PHE A 154 -0.09 6.73 -3.52
C PHE A 154 1.04 7.05 -2.53
N LEU A 155 0.88 8.09 -1.71
CA LEU A 155 1.88 8.48 -0.71
C LEU A 155 2.04 7.44 0.40
N ILE A 156 0.97 6.77 0.82
CA ILE A 156 1.04 5.63 1.76
C ILE A 156 1.90 4.52 1.16
N LEU A 157 1.60 4.10 -0.06
CA LEU A 157 2.34 3.03 -0.76
C LEU A 157 3.81 3.42 -0.94
N LEU A 158 4.08 4.65 -1.39
CA LEU A 158 5.43 5.18 -1.55
C LEU A 158 6.20 5.20 -0.23
N HIS A 159 5.56 5.66 0.85
CA HIS A 159 6.17 5.69 2.18
C HIS A 159 6.56 4.29 2.66
N ILE A 160 5.65 3.32 2.52
CA ILE A 160 5.91 1.93 2.90
C ILE A 160 7.01 1.34 2.02
N GLN A 161 6.93 1.51 0.69
CA GLN A 161 7.92 1.01 -0.26
C GLN A 161 9.32 1.56 0.03
N ARG A 162 9.46 2.86 0.31
CA ARG A 162 10.75 3.46 0.71
C ARG A 162 11.33 2.82 1.97
N ARG A 163 10.49 2.54 2.97
CA ARG A 163 10.94 1.86 4.21
C ARG A 163 11.34 0.41 3.96
N LEU A 164 10.63 -0.31 3.08
CA LEU A 164 10.98 -1.67 2.67
C LEU A 164 12.29 -1.69 1.87
N LYS A 165 12.52 -0.73 0.97
CA LYS A 165 13.79 -0.55 0.24
C LYS A 165 14.97 -0.27 1.18
N PHE A 166 14.78 0.62 2.16
CA PHE A 166 15.81 0.92 3.16
C PHE A 166 16.23 -0.32 3.96
N ARG A 167 15.28 -1.21 4.26
CA ARG A 167 15.52 -2.48 4.95
C ARG A 167 16.09 -3.58 4.04
N GLY A 168 16.28 -3.33 2.75
CA GLY A 168 16.73 -4.32 1.78
C GLY A 168 15.71 -5.43 1.48
N ILE A 169 14.43 -5.20 1.83
CA ILE A 169 13.36 -6.18 1.59
C ILE A 169 12.97 -6.14 0.11
N ILE A 170 12.82 -4.93 -0.44
CA ILE A 170 12.58 -4.70 -1.87
C ILE A 170 13.87 -4.12 -2.49
N PRO A 171 14.33 -4.59 -3.66
CA PRO A 171 15.48 -4.01 -4.34
C PRO A 171 15.27 -2.53 -4.67
N LYS A 172 16.38 -1.77 -4.71
CA LYS A 172 16.36 -0.33 -4.97
C LYS A 172 15.84 0.00 -6.37
#